data_AF-S0JAY7-F1
#
_entry.id   AF-S0JAY7-F1
#
_cell.length_a   1.000
_cell.length_b   1.000
_cell.length_c   1.000
_cell.angle_alpha   90.00
_cell.angle_beta   90.00
_cell.angle_gamma   90.00
#
_symmetry.space_group_name_H-M   'P 1'
#
loop_
_entity.id
_entity.type
_entity.pdbx_description
1 polymer ?
#
loop_
_entity_poly.entity_id
_entity_poly.type
_entity_poly.pdbx_seq_one_letter_code
_entity_poly.pdbx_strand_id
1 'polypeptide(L)'
;MGYVTYDYYKSIYGEDSIPETDFNRLSWEACRKVDALTLNKLKFAFPTNEDDAEAVRRCVCKLIEIAGQIEAANKRVTEGQGYITDESGALRGKVVSSVSSGSESISYTAKAEQSTEIDEAARDPEKREKLYRDTVREYLSLVPDSNGVNLLYAGIPYPRRNAPISRPPEDKPVEKPTEPEES
;
A
#
# COMPACT_ATOMS: atom_id res chain seq x y z
N MET A 1 1.19 -13.54 6.45
CA MET A 1 2.30 -13.45 5.49
C MET A 1 1.92 -12.41 4.46
N GLY A 2 2.75 -11.39 4.23
CA GLY A 2 2.50 -10.39 3.19
C GLY A 2 2.81 -10.97 1.80
N TYR A 3 2.23 -10.38 0.76
CA TYR A 3 2.49 -10.77 -0.64
C TYR A 3 3.83 -10.24 -1.18
N VAL A 4 4.42 -9.29 -0.47
CA VAL A 4 5.60 -8.54 -0.87
C VAL A 4 6.60 -8.50 0.29
N THR A 5 7.89 -8.66 -0.03
CA THR A 5 9.00 -8.47 0.91
C THR A 5 9.58 -7.06 0.78
N TYR A 6 10.25 -6.58 1.84
CA TYR A 6 10.88 -5.26 1.80
C TYR A 6 11.93 -5.14 0.71
N ASP A 7 12.75 -6.18 0.50
CA ASP A 7 13.77 -6.22 -0.56
C ASP A 7 13.18 -6.05 -1.96
N TYR A 8 12.04 -6.72 -2.22
CA TYR A 8 11.33 -6.58 -3.50
C TYR A 8 10.80 -5.16 -3.68
N TYR A 9 10.19 -4.60 -2.64
CA TYR A 9 9.69 -3.23 -2.69
C TYR A 9 10.84 -2.22 -2.95
N LYS A 10 11.97 -2.36 -2.24
CA LYS A 10 13.15 -1.52 -2.45
C LYS A 10 13.72 -1.64 -3.86
N SER A 11 13.65 -2.82 -4.49
CA SER A 11 14.11 -3.01 -5.87
C SER A 11 13.32 -2.20 -6.90
N ILE A 12 12.05 -1.86 -6.62
CA ILE A 12 11.18 -1.09 -7.51
C ILE A 12 11.32 0.41 -7.27
N TYR A 13 11.33 0.84 -6.00
CA TYR A 13 11.25 2.26 -5.62
C TYR A 13 12.60 2.90 -5.28
N GLY A 14 13.65 2.10 -5.12
CA GLY A 14 15.00 2.60 -4.85
C GLY A 14 15.20 3.09 -3.41
N GLU A 15 16.18 3.97 -3.23
CA GLU A 15 16.69 4.38 -1.93
C GLU A 15 15.85 5.48 -1.23
N ASP A 16 15.08 6.25 -2.00
CA ASP A 16 14.12 7.25 -1.50
C ASP A 16 12.80 6.64 -0.99
N SER A 17 12.76 5.32 -0.83
CA SER A 17 11.58 4.56 -0.44
C SER A 17 11.32 4.59 1.07
N ILE A 18 10.12 4.14 1.46
CA ILE A 18 9.66 4.14 2.85
C ILE A 18 10.60 3.29 3.72
N PRO A 19 11.00 3.76 4.92
CA PRO A 19 11.89 2.99 5.80
C PRO A 19 11.24 1.67 6.24
N GLU A 20 12.06 0.64 6.47
CA GLU A 20 11.60 -0.72 6.79
C GLU A 20 10.61 -0.79 7.97
N THR A 21 10.79 0.07 8.98
CA THR A 21 9.90 0.15 10.13
C THR A 21 8.48 0.54 9.74
N ASP A 22 8.33 1.52 8.84
CA ASP A 22 7.04 1.95 8.32
C ASP A 22 6.50 0.97 7.29
N PHE A 23 7.38 0.38 6.47
CA PHE A 23 7.01 -0.67 5.52
C PHE A 23 6.30 -1.85 6.19
N ASN A 24 6.80 -2.34 7.32
CA ASN A 24 6.20 -3.48 8.01
C ASN A 24 4.75 -3.20 8.47
N ARG A 25 4.49 -1.98 8.96
CA ARG A 25 3.14 -1.56 9.36
C ARG A 25 2.23 -1.35 8.14
N LEU A 26 2.70 -0.60 7.15
CA LEU A 26 1.93 -0.25 5.96
C LEU A 26 1.65 -1.46 5.06
N SER A 27 2.60 -2.38 4.94
CA SER A 27 2.44 -3.61 4.15
C SER A 27 1.36 -4.51 4.73
N TRP A 28 1.24 -4.60 6.06
CA TRP A 28 0.18 -5.36 6.70
C TRP A 28 -1.21 -4.77 6.40
N GLU A 29 -1.35 -3.45 6.48
CA GLU A 29 -2.59 -2.75 6.16
C GLU A 29 -2.95 -2.91 4.67
N ALA A 30 -1.97 -2.74 3.78
CA ALA A 30 -2.15 -2.91 2.33
C ALA A 30 -2.59 -4.35 1.99
N CYS A 31 -1.95 -5.37 2.55
CA CYS A 31 -2.33 -6.77 2.34
C CYS A 31 -3.77 -7.03 2.81
N ARG A 32 -4.14 -6.53 3.99
CA ARG A 32 -5.52 -6.63 4.51
C ARG A 32 -6.55 -5.98 3.58
N LYS A 33 -6.21 -4.85 2.95
CA LYS A 33 -7.09 -4.15 2.01
C LYS A 33 -7.28 -4.94 0.72
N VAL A 34 -6.19 -5.45 0.15
CA VAL A 34 -6.27 -6.30 -1.05
C VAL A 34 -7.05 -7.58 -0.75
N ASP A 35 -6.83 -8.21 0.39
CA ASP A 35 -7.58 -9.39 0.83
C ASP A 35 -9.08 -9.11 0.92
N ALA A 36 -9.47 -7.98 1.51
CA ALA A 36 -10.88 -7.60 1.65
C ALA A 36 -11.54 -7.42 0.28
N LEU A 37 -10.86 -6.74 -0.65
CA LEU A 37 -11.39 -6.45 -1.99
C LEU A 37 -11.41 -7.68 -2.90
N THR A 38 -10.49 -8.62 -2.69
CA THR A 38 -10.44 -9.91 -3.40
C THR A 38 -11.22 -11.01 -2.70
N LEU A 39 -12.00 -10.70 -1.65
CA LEU A 39 -12.78 -11.68 -0.89
C LEU A 39 -11.93 -12.84 -0.34
N ASN A 40 -10.70 -12.55 0.07
CA ASN A 40 -9.69 -13.50 0.56
C ASN A 40 -9.26 -14.59 -0.44
N LYS A 41 -9.55 -14.44 -1.73
CA LYS A 41 -9.17 -15.43 -2.76
C LYS A 41 -7.69 -15.68 -2.83
N LEU A 42 -6.88 -14.64 -2.68
CA LEU A 42 -5.42 -14.73 -2.72
C LEU A 42 -4.83 -15.68 -1.68
N LYS A 43 -5.55 -15.99 -0.59
CA LYS A 43 -5.09 -16.92 0.46
C LYS A 43 -5.17 -18.38 0.07
N PHE A 44 -6.09 -18.74 -0.82
CA PHE A 44 -6.35 -20.14 -1.19
C PHE A 44 -6.24 -20.40 -2.69
N ALA A 45 -6.26 -19.36 -3.52
CA ALA A 45 -6.18 -19.41 -4.97
C ALA A 45 -5.29 -18.27 -5.47
N PHE A 46 -4.01 -18.28 -5.08
CA PHE A 46 -3.05 -17.32 -5.58
C PHE A 46 -2.78 -17.56 -7.07
N PRO A 47 -2.65 -16.51 -7.93
CA PRO A 47 -2.42 -16.69 -9.36
C PRO A 47 -1.21 -17.58 -9.67
N THR A 48 -1.33 -18.45 -10.67
CA THR A 48 -0.26 -19.36 -11.09
C THR A 48 0.64 -18.75 -12.16
N ASN A 49 0.11 -17.83 -12.96
CA ASN A 49 0.88 -17.08 -13.94
C ASN A 49 1.76 -16.04 -13.23
N GLU A 50 3.03 -15.94 -13.67
CA GLU A 50 4.02 -15.04 -13.08
C GLU A 50 3.62 -13.57 -13.28
N ASP A 51 3.07 -13.21 -14.43
CA ASP A 51 2.61 -11.83 -14.71
C ASP A 51 1.47 -11.42 -13.78
N ASP A 52 0.52 -12.33 -13.56
CA ASP A 52 -0.64 -12.11 -12.70
C ASP A 52 -0.23 -12.03 -11.22
N ALA A 53 0.72 -12.88 -10.81
CA ALA A 53 1.33 -12.80 -9.48
C ALA A 53 2.11 -11.50 -9.28
N GLU A 54 2.81 -11.02 -10.32
CA GLU A 54 3.51 -9.74 -10.30
C GLU A 54 2.53 -8.57 -10.20
N ALA A 55 1.39 -8.62 -10.91
CA ALA A 55 0.34 -7.61 -10.79
C ALA A 55 -0.17 -7.47 -9.34
N VAL A 56 -0.35 -8.59 -8.63
CA VAL A 56 -0.70 -8.59 -7.20
C VAL A 56 0.40 -7.95 -6.34
N ARG A 57 1.67 -8.30 -6.57
CA ARG A 57 2.79 -7.71 -5.83
C ARG A 57 2.90 -6.20 -6.06
N ARG A 58 2.83 -5.76 -7.32
CA ARG A 58 2.88 -4.34 -7.69
C ARG A 58 1.68 -3.57 -7.15
N CYS A 59 0.50 -4.18 -7.11
CA CYS A 59 -0.69 -3.59 -6.47
C CYS A 59 -0.44 -3.30 -4.99
N VAL A 60 0.09 -4.29 -4.24
CA VAL A 60 0.41 -4.13 -2.82
C VAL A 60 1.47 -3.05 -2.62
N CYS A 61 2.54 -3.05 -3.42
CA CYS A 61 3.56 -2.00 -3.38
C CYS A 61 2.97 -0.60 -3.58
N LYS A 62 2.08 -0.44 -4.59
CA LYS A 62 1.46 0.85 -4.89
C LYS A 62 0.55 1.32 -3.75
N LEU A 63 -0.15 0.41 -3.08
CA LEU A 63 -0.94 0.75 -1.90
C LEU A 63 -0.08 1.22 -0.72
N ILE A 64 1.09 0.60 -0.53
CA ILE A 64 2.07 1.00 0.50
C ILE A 64 2.56 2.43 0.24
N GLU A 65 2.92 2.73 -1.01
CA GLU A 65 3.30 4.09 -1.44
C GLU A 65 2.21 5.12 -1.13
N ILE A 66 0.98 4.85 -1.56
CA ILE A 66 -0.16 5.73 -1.35
C ILE A 66 -0.38 5.96 0.15
N ALA A 67 -0.31 4.91 0.97
CA ALA A 67 -0.47 5.03 2.40
C ALA A 67 0.65 5.87 3.04
N GLY A 68 1.91 5.68 2.61
CA GLY A 68 3.04 6.51 3.04
C GLY A 68 2.88 7.98 2.64
N GLN A 69 2.39 8.25 1.42
CA GLN A 69 2.12 9.62 0.96
C GLN A 69 1.02 10.31 1.77
N ILE A 70 -0.06 9.58 2.10
CA ILE A 70 -1.13 10.09 2.97
C ILE A 70 -0.61 10.41 4.37
N GLU A 71 0.25 9.55 4.93
CA GLU A 71 0.86 9.81 6.24
C GLU A 71 1.82 11.00 6.21
N ALA A 72 2.62 11.13 5.15
CA ALA A 72 3.46 12.30 4.96
C ALA A 72 2.63 13.59 4.84
N ALA A 73 1.50 13.56 4.14
CA ALA A 73 0.57 14.68 4.05
C ALA A 73 -0.03 15.03 5.43
N ASN A 74 -0.49 14.04 6.19
CA ASN A 74 -1.03 14.24 7.54
C ASN A 74 0.01 14.79 8.53
N LYS A 75 1.26 14.33 8.45
CA LYS A 75 2.38 14.87 9.23
C LYS A 75 2.62 16.33 8.90
N ARG A 76 2.66 16.71 7.61
CA ARG A 76 2.81 18.11 7.16
C ARG A 76 1.70 19.02 7.68
N VAL A 77 0.44 18.55 7.67
CA VAL A 77 -0.68 19.31 8.23
C VAL A 77 -0.50 19.53 9.74
N THR A 78 -0.16 18.47 10.48
CA THR A 78 0.05 18.53 11.93
C THR A 78 1.22 19.44 12.29
N GLU A 79 2.35 19.32 11.58
CA GLU A 79 3.54 20.15 11.76
C GLU A 79 3.32 21.59 11.30
N GLY A 80 2.46 21.83 10.31
CA GLY A 80 2.06 23.15 9.84
C GLY A 80 1.15 23.88 10.83
N GLN A 81 0.35 23.17 11.62
CA GLN A 81 -0.53 23.73 12.66
C GLN A 81 0.20 24.19 13.93
N GLY A 82 1.54 24.09 13.98
CA GLY A 82 2.33 24.57 15.11
C GLY A 82 2.28 26.10 15.30
N TYR A 83 2.70 26.57 16.48
CA TYR A 83 2.91 27.99 16.76
C TYR A 83 4.43 28.26 16.80
N ILE A 84 4.88 29.35 16.17
CA ILE A 84 6.24 29.87 16.29
C ILE A 84 6.20 31.05 17.26
N THR A 85 7.07 31.05 18.26
CA THR A 85 7.32 32.22 19.10
C THR A 85 8.26 33.15 18.35
N ASP A 86 7.77 34.34 18.02
CA ASP A 86 8.58 35.41 17.42
C ASP A 86 9.61 35.94 18.44
N GLU A 87 10.65 36.66 18.00
CA GLU A 87 11.67 37.27 18.89
C GLU A 87 11.06 38.25 19.90
N SER A 88 9.83 38.72 19.64
CA SER A 88 9.02 39.56 20.53
C SER A 88 8.18 38.79 21.56
N GLY A 89 8.30 37.46 21.64
CA GLY A 89 7.52 36.60 22.55
C GLY A 89 6.06 36.38 22.13
N ALA A 90 5.66 36.85 20.95
CA ALA A 90 4.32 36.66 20.40
C ALA A 90 4.18 35.29 19.73
N LEU A 91 3.11 34.56 20.04
CA LEU A 91 2.77 33.29 19.41
C LEU A 91 2.13 33.55 18.03
N ARG A 92 2.85 33.30 16.95
CA ARG A 92 2.33 33.31 15.57
C ARG A 92 2.00 31.87 15.16
N GLY A 93 0.87 31.66 14.48
CA GLY A 93 0.64 30.38 13.78
C GLY A 93 1.74 30.18 12.72
N LYS A 94 2.29 28.96 12.63
CA LYS A 94 3.39 28.60 11.73
C LYS A 94 3.01 28.74 10.25
N VAL A 95 1.72 28.67 9.92
CA VAL A 95 1.21 29.03 8.58
C VAL A 95 0.97 30.53 8.51
N VAL A 96 1.81 31.24 7.76
CA VAL A 96 1.54 32.62 7.33
C VAL A 96 0.71 32.55 6.04
N SER A 97 -0.62 32.54 6.17
CA SER A 97 -1.52 32.51 5.00
C SER A 97 -1.57 33.84 4.24
N SER A 98 -1.15 34.93 4.88
CA SER A 98 -1.07 36.26 4.25
C SER A 98 -0.17 37.20 5.06
N VAL A 99 0.75 37.89 4.39
CA VAL A 99 1.43 39.08 4.93
C VAL A 99 0.81 40.29 4.23
N SER A 100 0.03 41.08 4.96
CA SER A 100 -0.52 42.34 4.46
C SER A 100 0.36 43.48 4.94
N SER A 101 1.24 43.98 4.07
CA SER A 101 1.99 45.23 4.26
C SER A 101 1.52 46.19 3.18
N GLY A 102 0.97 47.35 3.58
CA GLY A 102 0.56 48.49 2.75
C GLY A 102 0.33 48.22 1.25
N SER A 103 -0.92 48.12 0.83
CA SER A 103 -1.39 48.07 -0.58
C SER A 103 -0.92 46.93 -1.49
N GLU A 104 0.05 46.09 -1.11
CA GLU A 104 0.50 44.96 -1.93
C GLU A 104 0.27 43.62 -1.22
N SER A 105 -0.52 42.75 -1.84
CA SER A 105 -0.80 41.40 -1.34
C SER A 105 0.01 40.39 -2.14
N ILE A 106 1.00 39.75 -1.50
CA ILE A 106 1.79 38.68 -2.12
C ILE A 106 1.17 37.34 -1.71
N SER A 107 0.58 36.65 -2.68
CA SER A 107 0.02 35.30 -2.48
C SER A 107 1.03 34.25 -2.96
N TYR A 108 1.57 33.43 -2.05
CA TYR A 108 2.43 32.31 -2.40
C TYR A 108 1.57 31.05 -2.59
N THR A 109 1.28 30.67 -3.84
CA THR A 109 0.74 29.34 -4.13
C THR A 109 1.91 28.36 -4.25
N ALA A 110 2.15 27.54 -3.24
CA ALA A 110 3.04 26.40 -3.37
C ALA A 110 2.48 25.48 -4.47
N LYS A 111 3.19 25.39 -5.61
CA LYS A 111 2.79 24.59 -6.76
C LYS A 111 2.82 23.11 -6.36
N ALA A 112 1.66 22.55 -6.07
CA ALA A 112 1.47 21.21 -5.55
C ALA A 112 0.81 20.35 -6.65
N GLU A 113 1.55 20.08 -7.74
CA GLU A 113 0.98 19.48 -8.96
C GLU A 113 0.62 17.98 -8.86
N GLN A 114 0.81 17.34 -7.70
CA GLN A 114 0.38 15.95 -7.44
C GLN A 114 -0.51 15.81 -6.20
N SER A 115 -1.00 16.93 -5.66
CA SER A 115 -1.39 17.00 -4.25
C SER A 115 -2.90 16.99 -4.00
N THR A 116 -3.75 17.24 -5.00
CA THR A 116 -5.20 17.33 -4.75
C THR A 116 -5.80 16.01 -4.26
N GLU A 117 -5.54 14.89 -4.94
CA GLU A 117 -6.19 13.60 -4.60
C GLU A 117 -5.65 13.00 -3.30
N ILE A 118 -4.34 13.10 -3.06
CA ILE A 118 -3.71 12.62 -1.83
C ILE A 118 -4.06 13.52 -0.65
N ASP A 119 -4.07 14.85 -0.81
CA ASP A 119 -4.48 15.77 0.25
C ASP A 119 -5.98 15.62 0.58
N GLU A 120 -6.81 15.36 -0.42
CA GLU A 120 -8.23 15.04 -0.22
C GLU A 120 -8.41 13.70 0.50
N ALA A 121 -7.67 12.66 0.10
CA ALA A 121 -7.69 11.36 0.77
C ALA A 121 -7.11 11.43 2.20
N ALA A 122 -6.18 12.34 2.46
CA ALA A 122 -5.66 12.59 3.81
C ALA A 122 -6.73 13.19 4.73
N ARG A 123 -7.61 14.05 4.19
CA ARG A 123 -8.68 14.73 4.93
C ARG A 123 -9.96 13.91 5.06
N ASP A 124 -10.30 13.14 4.03
CA ASP A 124 -11.60 12.46 3.91
C ASP A 124 -11.43 10.93 3.84
N PRO A 125 -11.93 10.17 4.84
CA PRO A 125 -11.79 8.72 4.88
C PRO A 125 -12.53 8.01 3.75
N GLU A 126 -13.62 8.57 3.21
CA GLU A 126 -14.36 7.97 2.10
C GLU A 126 -13.59 8.08 0.79
N LYS A 127 -12.99 9.25 0.53
CA LYS A 127 -12.11 9.46 -0.64
C LYS A 127 -10.87 8.60 -0.56
N ARG A 128 -10.30 8.43 0.64
CA ARG A 128 -9.20 7.49 0.86
C ARG A 128 -9.58 6.06 0.49
N GLU A 129 -10.73 5.59 0.95
CA GLU A 129 -11.19 4.24 0.63
C GLU A 129 -11.45 4.06 -0.87
N LYS A 130 -12.04 5.07 -1.50
CA LYS A 130 -12.27 5.09 -2.94
C LYS A 130 -10.94 5.00 -3.68
N LEU A 131 -9.93 5.79 -3.29
CA LEU A 131 -8.62 5.80 -3.92
C LEU A 131 -7.96 4.42 -3.84
N TYR A 132 -7.94 3.80 -2.66
CA TYR A 132 -7.40 2.43 -2.52
C TYR A 132 -8.15 1.41 -3.39
N ARG A 133 -9.48 1.49 -3.41
CA ARG A 133 -10.31 0.58 -4.22
C ARG A 133 -10.06 0.77 -5.71
N ASP A 134 -9.89 2.01 -6.15
CA ASP A 134 -9.67 2.33 -7.55
C ASP A 134 -8.25 1.89 -7.98
N THR A 135 -7.22 2.06 -7.13
CA THR A 135 -5.89 1.48 -7.35
C THR A 135 -5.94 -0.05 -7.44
N VAL A 136 -6.67 -0.72 -6.54
CA VAL A 136 -6.79 -2.19 -6.59
C VAL A 136 -7.49 -2.63 -7.88
N ARG A 137 -8.48 -1.88 -8.34
CA ARG A 137 -9.14 -2.15 -9.62
C ARG A 137 -8.20 -1.97 -10.79
N GLU A 138 -7.39 -0.92 -10.81
CA GLU A 138 -6.46 -0.66 -11.89
C GLU A 138 -5.50 -1.84 -12.10
N TYR A 139 -4.93 -2.38 -11.02
CA TYR A 139 -3.96 -3.48 -11.10
C TYR A 139 -4.59 -4.87 -11.22
N LEU A 140 -5.70 -5.13 -10.54
CA LEU A 140 -6.28 -6.48 -10.44
C LEU A 140 -7.49 -6.70 -11.38
N SER A 141 -7.82 -5.72 -12.22
CA SER A 141 -8.84 -5.92 -13.25
C SER A 141 -8.38 -6.98 -14.23
N LEU A 142 -9.25 -7.95 -14.49
CA LEU A 142 -9.00 -9.06 -15.41
C LEU A 142 -7.83 -9.98 -15.02
N VAL A 143 -7.32 -9.89 -13.78
CA VAL A 143 -6.30 -10.81 -13.27
C VAL A 143 -6.98 -12.09 -12.77
N PRO A 144 -6.74 -13.26 -13.40
CA PRO A 144 -7.31 -14.53 -12.96
C PRO A 144 -6.60 -15.09 -11.73
N ASP A 145 -7.36 -15.82 -10.90
CA ASP A 145 -6.82 -16.67 -9.85
C ASP A 145 -6.31 -18.02 -10.41
N SER A 146 -5.80 -18.91 -9.56
CA SER A 146 -5.39 -20.27 -9.98
C SER A 146 -6.52 -21.12 -10.58
N ASN A 147 -7.79 -20.75 -10.36
CA ASN A 147 -8.96 -21.44 -10.91
C ASN A 147 -9.46 -20.80 -12.22
N GLY A 148 -8.78 -19.77 -12.73
CA GLY A 148 -9.16 -19.04 -13.94
C GLY A 148 -10.31 -18.04 -13.71
N VAL A 149 -10.62 -17.69 -12.47
CA VAL A 149 -11.65 -16.70 -12.11
C VAL A 149 -11.00 -15.40 -11.69
N ASN A 150 -11.48 -14.29 -12.25
CA ASN A 150 -10.93 -12.97 -11.94
C ASN A 150 -10.96 -12.67 -10.43
N LEU A 151 -9.86 -12.15 -9.90
CA LEU A 151 -9.69 -11.87 -8.47
C LEU A 151 -10.81 -10.96 -7.94
N LEU A 152 -11.19 -9.94 -8.70
CA LEU A 152 -12.25 -8.99 -8.33
C LEU A 152 -13.69 -9.49 -8.57
N TYR A 153 -13.86 -10.70 -9.11
CA TYR A 153 -15.20 -11.25 -9.37
C TYR A 153 -15.91 -11.64 -8.06
N ALA A 154 -16.97 -10.95 -7.69
CA ALA A 154 -17.72 -11.22 -6.45
C ALA A 154 -18.93 -12.16 -6.63
N GLY A 155 -19.15 -12.72 -7.83
CA GLY A 155 -20.32 -13.54 -8.11
C GLY A 155 -20.27 -14.94 -7.50
N ILE A 156 -21.44 -15.47 -7.18
CA ILE A 156 -21.67 -16.82 -6.67
C ILE A 156 -22.29 -17.66 -7.81
N PRO A 157 -21.89 -18.93 -8.03
CA PRO A 157 -20.93 -19.72 -7.25
C PRO A 157 -19.49 -19.43 -7.63
N TYR A 158 -18.63 -19.27 -6.61
CA TYR A 158 -17.19 -19.32 -6.81
C TYR A 158 -16.77 -20.79 -6.90
N PRO A 159 -16.08 -21.23 -7.97
CA PRO A 159 -15.63 -22.61 -8.09
C PRO A 159 -14.62 -22.92 -6.99
N ARG A 160 -15.08 -23.58 -5.93
CA ARG A 160 -14.21 -24.18 -4.91
C ARG A 160 -13.67 -25.52 -5.43
N ARG A 161 -13.02 -25.52 -6.58
CA ARG A 161 -12.53 -26.76 -7.19
C ARG A 161 -11.06 -26.96 -6.80
N ASN A 162 -10.87 -27.68 -5.70
CA ASN A 162 -9.60 -28.16 -5.17
C ASN A 162 -8.70 -27.05 -4.58
N ALA A 163 -8.72 -26.88 -3.26
CA ALA A 163 -7.64 -26.21 -2.54
C ALA A 163 -6.63 -27.27 -2.03
N PRO A 164 -5.59 -27.64 -2.78
CA PRO A 164 -4.41 -28.23 -2.18
C PRO A 164 -3.56 -27.09 -1.59
N ILE A 165 -3.06 -27.34 -0.38
CA ILE A 165 -2.24 -26.44 0.42
C ILE A 165 -0.95 -26.11 -0.37
N SER A 166 -0.91 -24.99 -1.08
CA SER A 166 0.35 -24.44 -1.61
C SER A 166 0.83 -23.34 -0.67
N ARG A 167 1.15 -23.75 0.56
CA ARG A 167 2.20 -23.05 1.31
C ARG A 167 3.45 -23.09 0.41
N PRO A 168 4.19 -21.98 0.21
CA PRO A 168 5.48 -22.06 -0.48
C PRO A 168 6.31 -23.17 0.19
N PRO A 169 7.11 -23.95 -0.56
CA PRO A 169 7.92 -24.98 0.06
C PRO A 169 8.82 -24.31 1.10
N GLU A 170 8.56 -24.56 2.38
CA GLU A 170 9.58 -24.35 3.41
C GLU A 170 10.68 -25.36 3.08
N ASP A 171 11.89 -24.87 2.85
CA ASP A 171 13.11 -25.67 2.74
C ASP A 171 13.21 -26.62 3.96
N LYS A 172 12.65 -27.81 3.81
CA LYS A 172 12.93 -28.90 4.74
C LYS A 172 14.15 -29.65 4.20
N PRO A 173 15.20 -29.83 5.01
CA PRO A 173 16.36 -30.58 4.57
C PRO A 173 15.95 -32.00 4.23
N VAL A 174 16.42 -32.47 3.08
CA VAL A 174 16.20 -33.84 2.57
C VAL A 174 16.79 -34.83 3.57
N GLU A 175 15.94 -35.54 4.32
CA GLU A 175 16.39 -36.73 5.04
C GLU A 175 16.73 -37.83 4.02
N LYS A 176 17.98 -38.26 4.07
CA LYS A 176 18.54 -39.31 3.23
C LYS A 176 17.87 -40.66 3.59
N PRO A 177 17.54 -41.53 2.63
CA PRO A 177 16.96 -42.83 2.95
C PRO A 177 17.98 -43.69 3.71
N THR A 178 17.64 -44.15 4.91
CA THR A 178 18.35 -45.24 5.59
C THR A 178 18.00 -46.55 4.90
N GLU A 179 19.02 -47.25 4.41
CA GLU A 179 18.93 -48.62 3.89
C GLU A 179 18.36 -49.57 4.96
N PRO A 180 17.57 -50.59 4.58
CA PRO A 180 17.10 -51.59 5.54
C PRO A 180 18.24 -52.55 5.88
N GLU A 181 18.55 -52.70 7.18
CA GLU A 181 19.35 -53.82 7.68
C GLU A 181 18.56 -55.13 7.44
N GLU A 182 19.09 -55.99 6.57
CA GLU A 182 18.71 -57.40 6.50
C GLU A 182 19.35 -58.16 7.66
N SER A 183 18.49 -58.81 8.47
CA SER A 183 18.68 -60.00 9.34
C SER A 183 19.84 -60.05 10.34
#